data_AF-A0A967SF34-F1
#
_entry.id   AF-A0A967SF34-F1
#
_cell.length_a   1.000
_cell.length_b   1.000
_cell.length_c   1.000
_cell.angle_alpha   90.00
_cell.angle_beta   90.00
_cell.angle_gamma   90.00
#
_symmetry.space_group_name_H-M   'P 1'
#
loop_
_entity.id
_entity.type
_entity.pdbx_description
1 polymer ?
#
loop_
_entity_poly.entity_id
_entity_poly.type
_entity_poly.pdbx_seq_one_letter_code
_entity_poly.pdbx_strand_id
1 'polypeptide(L)'
;DACDGSGVEGGGTPSVCETCGGSGEVRRVQRSMLGQLMSVTPCPTCRGEGRVIEDKCRACAGTGTEEGEAEIEVQVPAGVSSGDYITVRGKGNV
;
A
#
# COMPACT_ATOMS: atom_id res chain seq x y z
N ASP A 1 -7.20 13.46 -6.92
CA ASP A 1 -5.80 13.24 -6.49
C ASP A 1 -4.93 13.01 -7.70
N ALA A 2 -3.62 13.26 -7.63
CA ALA A 2 -2.73 13.16 -8.80
C ALA A 2 -2.61 11.74 -9.39
N CYS A 3 -3.02 10.72 -8.63
CA CYS A 3 -2.96 9.32 -9.03
C CYS A 3 -4.14 8.45 -8.57
N ASP A 4 -5.20 9.04 -8.00
CA ASP A 4 -6.40 8.30 -7.52
C ASP A 4 -6.08 7.05 -6.68
N GLY A 5 -5.01 7.10 -5.88
CA GLY A 5 -4.55 5.99 -5.05
C GLY A 5 -3.75 4.90 -5.78
N SER A 6 -3.60 4.97 -7.11
CA SER A 6 -2.88 3.95 -7.89
C SER A 6 -1.35 4.08 -7.80
N GLY A 7 -0.85 5.23 -7.38
CA GLY A 7 0.57 5.56 -7.37
C GLY A 7 1.17 5.82 -8.77
N VAL A 8 0.37 5.67 -9.84
CA VAL A 8 0.77 5.95 -11.23
C VAL A 8 0.39 7.39 -11.59
N GLU A 9 1.30 8.11 -12.26
CA GLU A 9 1.01 9.46 -12.75
C GLU A 9 -0.28 9.49 -13.59
N GLY A 10 -1.18 10.42 -13.29
CA GLY A 10 -2.46 10.58 -14.01
C GLY A 10 -3.50 9.49 -13.74
N GLY A 11 -3.35 8.69 -12.67
CA GLY A 11 -4.35 7.69 -12.28
C GLY A 11 -4.31 6.42 -13.14
N GLY A 12 -3.18 6.16 -13.81
CA GLY A 12 -2.98 4.96 -14.62
C GLY A 12 -3.01 3.66 -13.80
N THR A 13 -3.02 2.52 -14.50
CA THR A 13 -2.98 1.19 -13.87
C THR A 13 -1.54 0.69 -13.79
N PRO A 14 -1.06 0.22 -12.62
CA PRO A 14 0.26 -0.39 -12.49
C PRO A 14 0.40 -1.64 -13.37
N SER A 15 1.55 -1.79 -14.02
CA SER A 15 1.88 -2.93 -14.87
C SER A 15 2.08 -4.18 -14.01
N VAL A 16 1.64 -5.35 -14.50
CA VAL A 16 1.85 -6.62 -13.76
C VAL A 16 3.35 -6.93 -13.70
N CYS A 17 3.85 -7.31 -12.54
CA CYS A 17 5.27 -7.67 -12.41
C CYS A 17 5.56 -8.95 -13.18
N GLU A 18 6.31 -8.85 -14.27
CA GLU A 18 6.68 -9.99 -15.12
C GLU A 18 7.54 -11.03 -14.38
N THR A 19 8.31 -10.60 -13.39
CA THR A 19 9.19 -11.51 -12.62
C THR A 19 8.42 -12.50 -11.76
N CYS A 20 7.28 -12.10 -11.18
CA CYS A 20 6.46 -12.96 -10.34
C CYS A 20 5.07 -13.25 -10.93
N GLY A 21 4.76 -12.73 -12.12
CA GLY A 21 3.46 -12.89 -12.77
C GLY A 21 2.29 -12.35 -11.96
N GLY A 22 2.49 -11.31 -11.15
CA GLY A 22 1.46 -10.76 -10.28
C GLY A 22 1.38 -11.36 -8.86
N SER A 23 2.12 -12.42 -8.57
CA SER A 23 2.02 -13.12 -7.27
C SER A 23 2.69 -12.40 -6.09
N GLY A 24 3.57 -11.44 -6.35
CA GLY A 24 4.36 -10.76 -5.31
C GLY A 24 5.49 -11.59 -4.71
N GLU A 25 5.55 -12.90 -4.99
CA GLU A 25 6.56 -13.82 -4.46
C GLU A 25 7.31 -14.56 -5.56
N VAL A 26 8.55 -14.97 -5.29
CA VAL A 26 9.33 -15.84 -6.18
C VAL A 26 9.75 -17.08 -5.41
N ARG A 27 9.53 -18.24 -6.03
CA ARG A 27 9.84 -19.56 -5.46
C ARG A 27 11.19 -20.02 -6.02
N ARG A 28 12.17 -20.20 -5.14
CA ARG A 28 13.50 -20.72 -5.50
C ARG A 28 13.63 -22.15 -5.02
N VAL A 29 13.82 -23.06 -5.96
CA VAL A 29 14.12 -24.47 -5.66
C VAL A 29 15.63 -24.62 -5.55
N GLN A 30 16.12 -24.87 -4.34
CA GLN A 30 17.52 -25.16 -4.11
C GLN A 30 17.70 -26.67 -3.93
N ARG A 31 18.51 -27.28 -4.81
CA ARG A 31 18.90 -28.69 -4.67
C ARG A 31 20.04 -28.79 -3.67
N SER A 32 19.89 -29.64 -2.66
CA SER A 32 20.93 -29.97 -1.69
C SER A 32 21.17 -31.48 -1.65
N MET A 33 22.25 -31.90 -1.00
CA MET A 33 22.59 -33.32 -0.81
C MET A 33 21.45 -34.11 -0.13
N LEU A 34 20.63 -33.46 0.69
CA LEU A 34 19.55 -34.08 1.47
C LEU A 34 18.17 -34.03 0.77
N GLY A 35 18.09 -33.43 -0.42
CA GLY A 35 16.85 -33.28 -1.17
C GLY A 35 16.63 -31.87 -1.72
N GLN A 36 15.41 -31.61 -2.18
CA GLN A 36 15.01 -30.33 -2.75
C GLN A 36 14.35 -29.46 -1.68
N LEU A 37 14.93 -28.29 -1.39
CA LEU A 37 14.33 -27.30 -0.51
C LEU A 37 13.69 -26.21 -1.38
N MET A 38 12.43 -25.87 -1.11
CA MET A 38 11.76 -24.73 -1.72
C MET A 38 11.79 -23.55 -0.75
N SER A 39 12.35 -22.43 -1.19
CA SER A 39 12.33 -21.17 -0.46
C SER A 39 11.41 -20.18 -1.18
N VAL A 40 10.52 -19.55 -0.43
CA VAL A 40 9.65 -18.48 -0.93
C VAL A 40 10.21 -17.17 -0.42
N THR A 41 10.43 -16.24 -1.34
CA THR A 41 10.97 -14.92 -1.02
C THR A 41 10.14 -13.85 -1.70
N PRO A 42 9.99 -12.64 -1.12
CA PRO A 42 9.36 -11.52 -1.81
C PRO A 42 10.02 -11.28 -3.16
N CYS A 43 9.24 -10.96 -4.18
CA CYS A 43 9.77 -10.66 -5.50
C CYS A 43 10.66 -9.40 -5.41
N PRO A 44 11.94 -9.46 -5.83
CA PRO A 44 12.84 -8.31 -5.71
C PRO A 44 12.45 -7.16 -6.64
N THR A 45 11.77 -7.44 -7.75
CA THR A 45 11.37 -6.47 -8.77
C THR A 45 10.23 -5.57 -8.27
N CYS A 46 9.19 -6.14 -7.68
CA CYS A 46 8.03 -5.41 -7.15
C CYS A 46 8.00 -5.32 -5.63
N ARG A 47 9.05 -5.78 -4.93
CA ARG A 47 9.17 -5.81 -3.46
C ARG A 47 8.01 -6.46 -2.71
N GLY A 48 7.27 -7.36 -3.35
CA GLY A 48 6.10 -8.00 -2.76
C GLY A 48 4.75 -7.53 -3.30
N GLU A 49 4.70 -6.40 -4.03
CA GLU A 49 3.43 -5.80 -4.46
C GLU A 49 2.74 -6.54 -5.62
N GLY A 50 3.48 -7.37 -6.36
CA GLY A 50 2.97 -8.07 -7.55
C GLY A 50 2.78 -7.18 -8.78
N ARG A 51 2.86 -5.86 -8.64
CA ARG A 51 2.79 -4.89 -9.74
C ARG A 51 4.00 -3.95 -9.72
N VAL A 52 4.25 -3.28 -10.84
CA VAL A 52 5.35 -2.33 -11.01
C VAL A 52 4.76 -1.04 -11.56
N ILE A 53 5.09 0.07 -10.92
CA ILE A 53 4.73 1.41 -11.36
C ILE A 53 5.88 1.94 -12.22
N GLU A 54 5.65 2.02 -13.54
CA GLU A 54 6.63 2.53 -14.50
C GLU A 54 6.72 4.06 -14.46
N ASP A 55 5.58 4.74 -14.50
CA ASP A 55 5.48 6.20 -14.36
C ASP A 55 4.93 6.55 -12.97
N LYS A 56 5.85 6.79 -12.04
CA LYS A 56 5.50 7.08 -10.65
C LYS A 56 4.87 8.45 -10.53
N CYS A 57 3.74 8.51 -9.84
CA CYS A 57 3.11 9.76 -9.47
C CYS A 57 4.09 10.66 -8.71
N ARG A 58 4.25 11.90 -9.17
CA ARG A 58 5.18 12.86 -8.57
C ARG A 58 4.73 13.34 -7.19
N ALA A 59 3.41 13.35 -6.94
CA ALA A 59 2.86 13.80 -5.67
C ALA A 59 3.10 12.79 -4.53
N CYS A 60 2.89 11.49 -4.80
CA CYS A 60 3.01 10.43 -3.78
C CYS A 60 4.27 9.56 -3.94
N ALA A 61 5.13 9.82 -4.92
CA ALA A 61 6.31 9.00 -5.25
C ALA A 61 6.02 7.51 -5.49
N GLY A 62 4.78 7.18 -5.89
CA GLY A 62 4.31 5.81 -6.13
C GLY A 62 3.70 5.10 -4.94
N THR A 63 3.50 5.76 -3.78
CA THR A 63 2.83 5.14 -2.62
C THR A 63 1.31 5.09 -2.76
N GLY A 64 0.74 5.94 -3.62
CA GLY A 64 -0.72 6.12 -3.74
C GLY A 64 -1.33 6.98 -2.62
N THR A 65 -0.55 7.40 -1.63
CA THR A 65 -1.00 8.21 -0.49
C THR A 65 -0.15 9.46 -0.35
N GLU A 66 -0.79 10.58 0.01
CA GLU A 66 -0.12 11.85 0.29
C GLU A 66 -0.50 12.36 1.68
N GLU A 67 0.41 13.09 2.32
CA GLU A 67 0.11 13.76 3.58
C GLU A 67 -0.83 14.94 3.32
N GLY A 68 -1.98 14.93 3.98
CA GLY A 68 -3.00 15.96 3.87
C GLY A 68 -3.44 16.47 5.23
N GLU A 69 -3.85 17.74 5.27
CA GLU A 69 -4.45 18.36 6.45
C GLU A 69 -5.96 18.45 6.27
N ALA A 70 -6.71 18.15 7.34
CA ALA A 70 -8.16 18.25 7.34
C ALA A 70 -8.65 18.87 8.66
N GLU A 71 -9.46 19.92 8.56
CA GLU A 71 -10.19 20.47 9.71
C GLU A 71 -11.42 19.60 10.01
N ILE A 72 -11.63 19.29 11.29
CA ILE A 72 -12.73 18.45 11.75
C ILE A 72 -13.51 19.24 12.81
N GLU A 73 -14.78 19.53 12.52
CA GLU A 73 -15.68 20.11 13.50
C GLU A 73 -16.31 19.00 14.35
N VAL A 74 -16.14 19.08 15.67
CA VAL A 74 -16.69 18.11 16.62
C VAL A 74 -17.69 18.80 17.54
N GLN A 75 -18.93 18.35 17.52
CA GLN A 75 -19.97 18.81 18.45
C GLN A 75 -19.90 17.98 19.74
N VAL A 76 -19.62 18.65 20.86
CA VAL A 76 -19.56 18.03 22.18
C VAL A 76 -20.93 18.14 22.85
N PRO A 77 -21.68 17.04 23.06
CA PRO A 77 -22.97 17.09 23.72
C PRO A 77 -22.83 17.38 25.21
N ALA A 78 -23.89 17.93 25.82
CA ALA A 78 -23.92 18.15 27.26
C ALA A 78 -23.91 16.82 28.02
N GLY A 79 -23.19 16.76 29.14
CA GLY A 79 -23.12 15.60 30.02
C GLY A 79 -21.90 14.69 29.82
N VAL A 80 -20.94 15.08 28.97
CA VAL A 80 -19.65 14.39 28.86
C VAL A 80 -18.77 14.61 30.09
N SER A 81 -17.94 13.63 30.38
CA SER A 81 -17.03 13.56 31.52
C SER A 81 -15.59 13.29 31.06
N SER A 82 -14.63 13.58 31.93
CA SER A 82 -13.22 13.31 31.64
C SER A 82 -12.99 11.83 31.38
N GLY A 83 -12.46 11.49 30.21
CA GLY A 83 -12.23 10.11 29.77
C GLY A 83 -13.24 9.60 28.75
N ASP A 84 -14.24 10.40 28.37
CA ASP A 84 -15.13 10.09 27.26
C ASP A 84 -14.44 10.32 25.90
N TYR A 85 -14.68 9.43 24.95
CA TYR A 85 -14.09 9.47 23.60
C TYR A 85 -15.17 9.70 22.55
N ILE A 86 -14.91 10.60 21.60
CA ILE A 86 -15.76 10.82 20.43
C ILE A 86 -15.07 10.21 19.21
N THR A 87 -15.66 9.17 18.62
CA THR A 87 -15.14 8.55 17.40
C THR A 87 -15.59 9.34 16.18
N VAL A 88 -14.65 9.96 15.47
CA VAL A 88 -14.91 10.59 14.17
C VAL A 88 -14.66 9.58 13.05
N ARG A 89 -15.72 9.09 12.43
CA ARG A 89 -15.62 8.11 11.34
C ARG A 89 -15.24 8.79 10.02
N GLY A 90 -14.41 8.12 9.22
CA GLY A 90 -14.02 8.61 7.88
C GLY A 90 -13.03 9.77 7.87
N LYS A 91 -12.39 10.07 9.00
CA LYS A 91 -11.37 11.12 9.14
C LYS A 91 -10.00 10.59 9.57
N GLY A 92 -9.80 9.28 9.50
CA GLY A 92 -8.47 8.67 9.63
C GLY A 92 -7.76 8.66 8.28
N ASN A 93 -6.51 8.19 8.28
CA ASN A 93 -5.77 7.92 7.04
C ASN A 93 -6.60 6.99 6.14
N VAL A 94 -6.74 7.36 4.88
CA VAL A 94 -7.41 6.60 3.83
C VAL A 94 -6.41 6.12 2.79
#